data_AF-A0A7S2KX00-F1
#
_entry.id   AF-A0A7S2KX00-F1
#
_cell.length_a   1.000
_cell.length_b   1.000
_cell.length_c   1.000
_cell.angle_alpha   90.00
_cell.angle_beta   90.00
_cell.angle_gamma   90.00
#
_symmetry.space_group_name_H-M   'P 1'
#
loop_
_entity.id
_entity.type
_entity.pdbx_description
1 polymer ?
#
loop_
_entity_poly.entity_id
_entity_poly.type
_entity_poly.pdbx_seq_one_letter_code
_entity_poly.pdbx_strand_id
1 'polypeptide(L)'
;GLLMGDKSFDLCVGVLGILKSGAAYVPMDPVRFPKERIKFMMEDTSMCLLVTVGKHKAYVNGLELDDNMISVEYIDESDNFFSFATLVRSSLATDYAYMIYTSGTTGKPKGVICNHVGPVNIIKSFFSFVETKPFDIVGFSFPFIFDPFIFSLLGSLGLGLSISLDIKQCSLIICTPSIASALLCDKSNKNVRALLVGGEACPQGLDENIFQFCNLYGPTEVSILATSSNSPSTIGRPLPNVLCYVVHPDDGSLCPPGVSGELWIGGVGVSIGYNNRPELTAEKFIPDPFNTDSSVEGRVYKTGDRVRWNSDGELVFLGRFDHQVKVNGYRIELGEIQAELEKQAGVSGAVVMVYEEKLVAYVMSAEASSNVVSEES
;
A
#
# COMPACT_ATOMS: atom_id res chain seq x y z
N GLY A 1 -5.14 -11.06 -12.97
CA GLY A 1 -4.04 -10.11 -12.76
C GLY A 1 -4.13 -8.95 -13.73
N LEU A 2 -3.53 -7.82 -13.38
CA LEU A 2 -3.41 -6.64 -14.21
C LEU A 2 -1.93 -6.32 -14.39
N LEU A 3 -1.38 -6.56 -15.58
CA LEU A 3 0.02 -6.35 -15.90
C LEU A 3 0.19 -5.05 -16.70
N MET A 4 0.67 -4.00 -16.04
CA MET A 4 0.73 -2.64 -16.58
C MET A 4 2.06 -1.98 -16.22
N GLY A 5 2.56 -1.08 -17.08
CA GLY A 5 3.80 -0.34 -16.84
C GLY A 5 3.50 1.03 -16.25
N ASP A 6 4.11 2.05 -16.85
CA ASP A 6 3.87 3.45 -16.49
C ASP A 6 2.38 3.83 -16.50
N LYS A 7 2.05 4.87 -15.73
CA LYS A 7 0.69 5.42 -15.63
C LYS A 7 0.16 5.80 -17.01
N SER A 8 -0.98 5.23 -17.37
CA SER A 8 -1.75 5.57 -18.56
C SER A 8 -3.23 5.52 -18.26
N PHE A 9 -4.08 6.02 -19.16
CA PHE A 9 -5.52 5.85 -19.02
C PHE A 9 -5.96 4.39 -19.18
N ASP A 10 -5.21 3.56 -19.89
CA ASP A 10 -5.46 2.10 -19.98
C ASP A 10 -5.42 1.45 -18.60
N LEU A 11 -4.57 1.94 -17.69
CA LEU A 11 -4.51 1.42 -16.32
C LEU A 11 -5.86 1.64 -15.61
N CYS A 12 -6.47 2.80 -15.80
CA CYS A 12 -7.80 3.10 -15.26
C CYS A 12 -8.86 2.19 -15.88
N VAL A 13 -8.80 1.97 -17.20
CA VAL A 13 -9.70 1.06 -17.93
C VAL A 13 -9.55 -0.37 -17.41
N GLY A 14 -8.32 -0.87 -17.23
CA GLY A 14 -8.04 -2.20 -16.74
C GLY A 14 -8.56 -2.44 -15.32
N VAL A 15 -8.29 -1.51 -14.39
CA VAL A 15 -8.82 -1.60 -13.01
C VAL A 15 -10.34 -1.60 -13.01
N LEU A 16 -10.97 -0.65 -13.70
CA LEU A 16 -12.43 -0.55 -13.73
C LEU A 16 -13.08 -1.72 -14.47
N GLY A 17 -12.46 -2.23 -15.53
CA GLY A 17 -12.94 -3.38 -16.29
C GLY A 17 -12.98 -4.65 -15.44
N ILE A 18 -11.89 -4.92 -14.71
CA ILE A 18 -11.80 -6.05 -13.78
C ILE A 18 -12.83 -5.92 -12.66
N LEU A 19 -12.94 -4.75 -12.02
CA LEU A 19 -13.91 -4.56 -10.94
C LEU A 19 -15.36 -4.67 -11.44
N LYS A 20 -15.65 -4.20 -12.67
CA LYS A 20 -16.99 -4.30 -13.28
C LYS A 20 -17.36 -5.72 -13.70
N SER A 21 -16.39 -6.61 -13.94
CA SER A 21 -16.65 -8.04 -14.21
C SER A 21 -16.93 -8.84 -12.92
N GLY A 22 -16.71 -8.23 -11.75
CA GLY A 22 -16.84 -8.88 -10.45
C GLY A 22 -15.58 -9.61 -9.98
N ALA A 23 -14.47 -9.48 -10.72
CA ALA A 23 -13.19 -10.04 -10.33
C ALA A 23 -12.39 -9.08 -9.43
N ALA A 24 -11.47 -9.63 -8.64
CA ALA A 24 -10.49 -8.86 -7.90
C ALA A 24 -9.25 -8.58 -8.76
N TYR A 25 -8.78 -7.34 -8.77
CA TYR A 25 -7.56 -7.01 -9.53
C TYR A 25 -6.29 -7.24 -8.68
N VAL A 26 -5.23 -7.70 -9.35
CA VAL A 26 -3.92 -7.97 -8.75
C VAL A 26 -2.87 -7.27 -9.61
N PRO A 27 -2.33 -6.11 -9.17
CA PRO A 27 -1.43 -5.31 -10.00
C PRO A 27 -0.03 -5.90 -10.06
N MET A 28 0.53 -5.97 -11.26
CA MET A 28 1.88 -6.45 -11.54
C MET A 28 2.59 -5.48 -12.49
N ASP A 29 3.75 -4.98 -12.11
CA ASP A 29 4.52 -4.00 -12.89
C ASP A 29 5.73 -4.67 -13.55
N PRO A 30 5.73 -4.90 -14.87
CA PRO A 30 6.83 -5.57 -15.58
C PRO A 30 8.07 -4.68 -15.74
N VAL A 31 7.97 -3.39 -15.45
CA VAL A 31 9.10 -2.44 -15.45
C VAL A 31 9.80 -2.48 -14.09
N ARG A 32 9.04 -2.62 -13.00
CA ARG A 32 9.59 -2.60 -11.62
C ARG A 32 9.89 -3.99 -11.06
N PHE A 33 9.17 -5.02 -11.50
CA PHE A 33 9.31 -6.36 -10.94
C PHE A 33 10.14 -7.28 -11.83
N PRO A 34 11.06 -8.07 -11.26
CA PRO A 34 11.71 -9.15 -12.00
C PRO A 34 10.67 -10.19 -12.41
N LYS A 35 10.93 -10.91 -13.51
CA LYS A 35 10.00 -11.90 -14.07
C LYS A 35 9.60 -12.96 -13.04
N GLU A 36 10.55 -13.38 -12.21
CA GLU A 36 10.39 -14.38 -11.17
C GLU A 36 9.35 -13.95 -10.13
N ARG A 37 9.33 -12.65 -9.79
CA ARG A 37 8.31 -12.08 -8.88
C ARG A 37 6.93 -12.10 -9.51
N ILE A 38 6.82 -11.78 -10.80
CA ILE A 38 5.55 -11.84 -11.53
C ILE A 38 5.04 -13.29 -11.58
N LYS A 39 5.90 -14.25 -11.95
CA LYS A 39 5.55 -15.68 -11.96
C LYS A 39 5.07 -16.16 -10.59
N PHE A 40 5.80 -15.81 -9.52
CA PHE A 40 5.38 -16.12 -8.15
C PHE A 40 3.98 -15.56 -7.82
N MET A 41 3.70 -14.30 -8.16
CA MET A 41 2.39 -13.70 -7.92
C MET A 41 1.28 -14.40 -8.72
N MET A 42 1.57 -14.82 -9.96
CA MET A 42 0.63 -15.59 -10.79
C MET A 42 0.32 -16.95 -10.18
N GLU A 43 1.35 -17.67 -9.73
CA GLU A 43 1.22 -18.97 -9.06
C GLU A 43 0.45 -18.85 -7.73
N ASP A 44 0.84 -17.92 -6.86
CA ASP A 44 0.22 -17.75 -5.53
C ASP A 44 -1.25 -17.33 -5.61
N THR A 45 -1.62 -16.53 -6.62
CA THR A 45 -3.02 -16.15 -6.83
C THR A 45 -3.86 -17.19 -7.56
N SER A 46 -3.23 -18.17 -8.22
CA SER A 46 -3.92 -19.10 -9.14
C SER A 46 -4.81 -18.37 -10.14
N MET A 47 -4.38 -17.19 -10.61
CA MET A 47 -5.19 -16.36 -11.50
C MET A 47 -5.39 -17.02 -12.86
N CYS A 48 -6.60 -16.97 -13.40
CA CYS A 48 -6.95 -17.55 -14.71
C CYS A 48 -6.99 -16.53 -15.85
N LEU A 49 -6.84 -15.24 -15.53
CA LEU A 49 -6.95 -14.14 -16.49
C LEU A 49 -5.87 -13.09 -16.23
N LEU A 50 -5.13 -12.71 -17.26
CA LEU A 50 -4.17 -11.63 -17.27
C LEU A 50 -4.64 -10.51 -18.20
N VAL A 51 -4.93 -9.34 -17.66
CA VAL A 51 -5.26 -8.14 -18.45
C VAL A 51 -4.00 -7.30 -18.63
N THR A 52 -3.70 -6.88 -19.86
CA THR A 52 -2.54 -6.04 -20.18
C THR A 52 -2.78 -5.17 -21.42
N VAL A 53 -1.76 -4.51 -21.94
CA VAL A 53 -1.80 -3.68 -23.16
C VAL A 53 -0.86 -4.22 -24.22
N GLY A 54 -1.13 -3.92 -25.50
CA GLY A 54 -0.37 -4.47 -26.64
C GLY A 54 1.15 -4.25 -26.55
N LYS A 55 1.61 -3.13 -25.97
CA LYS A 55 3.06 -2.86 -25.77
C LYS A 55 3.78 -3.91 -24.93
N HIS A 56 3.05 -4.66 -24.08
CA HIS A 56 3.62 -5.69 -23.19
C HIS A 56 3.53 -7.10 -23.78
N LYS A 57 3.04 -7.27 -25.03
CA LYS A 57 2.87 -8.57 -25.67
C LYS A 57 4.17 -9.39 -25.71
N ALA A 58 5.28 -8.78 -26.08
CA ALA A 58 6.58 -9.46 -26.10
C ALA A 58 7.02 -9.93 -24.70
N TYR A 59 6.75 -9.12 -23.66
CA TYR A 59 7.03 -9.49 -22.28
C TYR A 59 6.21 -10.71 -21.85
N VAL A 60 4.91 -10.69 -22.13
CA VAL A 60 3.98 -11.79 -21.80
C VAL A 60 4.37 -13.09 -22.51
N ASN A 61 4.72 -13.03 -23.80
CA ASN A 61 5.21 -14.21 -24.53
C ASN A 61 6.47 -14.79 -23.86
N GLY A 62 7.36 -13.93 -23.37
CA GLY A 62 8.56 -14.32 -22.63
C GLY A 62 8.33 -14.74 -21.18
N LEU A 63 7.09 -14.82 -20.69
CA LEU A 63 6.73 -15.48 -19.43
C LEU A 63 6.49 -16.98 -19.62
N GLU A 64 6.26 -17.43 -20.85
CA GLU A 64 5.98 -18.85 -21.18
C GLU A 64 4.78 -19.38 -20.39
N LEU A 65 3.66 -18.65 -20.45
CA LEU A 65 2.42 -19.03 -19.78
C LEU A 65 1.78 -20.26 -20.47
N ASP A 66 1.13 -21.11 -19.68
CA ASP A 66 0.25 -22.15 -20.22
C ASP A 66 -1.09 -21.52 -20.60
N ASP A 67 -1.36 -21.43 -21.90
CA ASP A 67 -2.60 -20.84 -22.47
C ASP A 67 -3.86 -21.57 -22.00
N ASN A 68 -3.76 -22.82 -21.52
CA ASN A 68 -4.91 -23.55 -20.95
C ASN A 68 -5.21 -23.13 -19.50
N MET A 69 -4.25 -22.51 -18.81
CA MET A 69 -4.37 -22.11 -17.40
C MET A 69 -4.68 -20.62 -17.27
N ILE A 70 -4.07 -19.78 -18.11
CA ILE A 70 -4.18 -18.33 -18.01
C ILE A 70 -4.51 -17.72 -19.37
N SER A 71 -5.71 -17.18 -19.51
CA SER A 71 -6.09 -16.38 -20.67
C SER A 71 -5.47 -14.98 -20.57
N VAL A 72 -5.03 -14.42 -21.71
CA VAL A 72 -4.49 -13.06 -21.78
C VAL A 72 -5.43 -12.17 -22.58
N GLU A 73 -5.88 -11.09 -21.97
CA GLU A 73 -6.73 -10.07 -22.59
C GLU A 73 -5.94 -8.77 -22.75
N TYR A 74 -6.00 -8.19 -23.95
CA TYR A 74 -5.32 -6.94 -24.28
C TYR A 74 -6.34 -5.80 -24.32
N ILE A 75 -6.05 -4.72 -23.59
CA ILE A 75 -6.77 -3.45 -23.73
C ILE A 75 -6.32 -2.84 -25.06
N ASP A 76 -7.25 -2.76 -26.01
CA ASP A 76 -7.04 -2.20 -27.33
C ASP A 76 -8.10 -1.11 -27.59
N GLU A 77 -7.66 0.11 -27.87
CA GLU A 77 -8.56 1.23 -28.21
C GLU A 77 -9.16 1.10 -29.61
N SER A 78 -8.57 0.28 -30.50
CA SER A 78 -9.05 0.08 -31.86
C SER A 78 -10.29 -0.81 -31.94
N ASP A 79 -10.56 -1.58 -30.87
CA ASP A 79 -11.83 -2.26 -30.67
C ASP A 79 -12.90 -1.23 -30.29
N ASN A 80 -13.43 -0.53 -31.31
CA ASN A 80 -14.59 0.36 -31.26
C ASN A 80 -15.91 -0.36 -30.89
N PHE A 81 -15.85 -1.47 -30.16
CA PHE A 81 -17.00 -2.22 -29.71
C PHE A 81 -17.63 -1.52 -28.50
N PHE A 82 -18.27 -0.37 -28.76
CA PHE A 82 -19.12 0.29 -27.78
C PHE A 82 -20.38 -0.53 -27.60
N SER A 83 -20.38 -1.37 -26.58
CA SER A 83 -21.61 -1.99 -26.10
C SER A 83 -22.35 -1.01 -25.20
N PHE A 84 -23.54 -0.58 -25.62
CA PHE A 84 -24.49 0.12 -24.74
C PHE A 84 -25.15 -0.83 -23.74
N ALA A 85 -24.80 -2.13 -23.76
CA ALA A 85 -25.35 -3.07 -22.80
C ALA A 85 -24.90 -2.68 -21.40
N THR A 86 -25.88 -2.46 -20.52
CA THR A 86 -25.60 -2.30 -19.10
C THR A 86 -25.12 -3.66 -18.58
N LEU A 87 -23.86 -3.74 -18.17
CA LEU A 87 -23.35 -4.91 -17.46
C LEU A 87 -24.23 -5.18 -16.24
N VAL A 88 -24.78 -6.39 -16.15
CA VAL A 88 -25.42 -6.86 -14.92
C VAL A 88 -24.33 -6.99 -13.87
N ARG A 89 -24.28 -6.02 -12.95
CA ARG A 89 -23.29 -5.97 -11.89
C ARG A 89 -23.77 -6.83 -10.73
N SER A 90 -23.07 -7.93 -10.51
CA SER A 90 -23.28 -8.85 -9.38
C SER A 90 -22.05 -8.79 -8.48
N SER A 91 -21.87 -7.69 -7.76
CA SER A 91 -20.79 -7.55 -6.77
C SER A 91 -21.37 -7.16 -5.42
N LEU A 92 -21.05 -7.94 -4.40
CA LEU A 92 -21.39 -7.69 -3.01
C LEU A 92 -20.27 -6.90 -2.32
N ALA A 93 -20.60 -6.22 -1.23
CA ALA A 93 -19.61 -5.53 -0.40
C ALA A 93 -18.56 -6.49 0.19
N THR A 94 -18.93 -7.77 0.33
CA THR A 94 -18.11 -8.87 0.83
C THR A 94 -17.34 -9.59 -0.27
N ASP A 95 -17.50 -9.22 -1.55
CA ASP A 95 -16.67 -9.81 -2.61
C ASP A 95 -15.28 -9.18 -2.60
N TYR A 96 -14.30 -9.91 -3.13
CA TYR A 96 -12.92 -9.46 -3.21
C TYR A 96 -12.80 -8.31 -4.21
N ALA A 97 -12.18 -7.20 -3.80
CA ALA A 97 -11.95 -6.05 -4.65
C ALA A 97 -10.54 -6.07 -5.26
N TYR A 98 -9.54 -6.37 -4.43
CA TYR A 98 -8.16 -6.42 -4.88
C TYR A 98 -7.28 -7.28 -3.97
N MET A 99 -6.12 -7.65 -4.50
CA MET A 99 -5.02 -8.20 -3.71
C MET A 99 -3.74 -7.42 -3.99
N ILE A 100 -3.12 -6.90 -2.93
CA ILE A 100 -1.88 -6.10 -3.02
C ILE A 100 -0.76 -6.86 -2.31
N TYR A 101 0.34 -7.07 -3.02
CA TYR A 101 1.50 -7.75 -2.47
C TYR A 101 2.39 -6.79 -1.70
N THR A 102 2.71 -7.16 -0.47
CA THR A 102 3.65 -6.45 0.39
C THR A 102 4.89 -7.30 0.65
N SER A 103 5.98 -6.66 1.06
CA SER A 103 7.21 -7.32 1.50
C SER A 103 6.93 -8.23 2.70
N GLY A 104 7.54 -9.41 2.75
CA GLY A 104 7.29 -10.42 3.79
C GLY A 104 8.49 -10.60 4.71
N THR A 105 8.25 -10.77 6.02
CA THR A 105 9.33 -10.98 7.01
C THR A 105 10.14 -12.26 6.75
N THR A 106 9.54 -13.27 6.11
CA THR A 106 10.19 -14.53 5.70
C THR A 106 10.88 -14.45 4.33
N GLY A 107 10.94 -13.27 3.73
CA GLY A 107 11.55 -13.02 2.42
C GLY A 107 10.68 -13.36 1.21
N LYS A 108 9.48 -13.92 1.39
CA LYS A 108 8.50 -14.11 0.31
C LYS A 108 7.39 -13.05 0.38
N PRO A 109 7.03 -12.39 -0.74
CA PRO A 109 5.93 -11.44 -0.75
C PRO A 109 4.62 -12.07 -0.27
N LYS A 110 3.79 -11.29 0.42
CA LYS A 110 2.48 -11.71 0.95
C LYS A 110 1.37 -10.88 0.32
N GLY A 111 0.38 -11.54 -0.28
CA GLY A 111 -0.79 -10.88 -0.87
C GLY A 111 -1.84 -10.57 0.18
N VAL A 112 -2.12 -9.29 0.41
CA VAL A 112 -3.22 -8.84 1.29
C VAL A 112 -4.51 -8.81 0.49
N ILE A 113 -5.54 -9.53 0.96
CA ILE A 113 -6.83 -9.61 0.27
C ILE A 113 -7.84 -8.64 0.89
N CYS A 114 -8.37 -7.71 0.12
CA CYS A 114 -9.34 -6.72 0.57
C CYS A 114 -10.68 -6.88 -0.16
N ASN A 115 -11.79 -6.83 0.59
CA ASN A 115 -13.14 -6.79 0.02
C ASN A 115 -13.54 -5.37 -0.36
N HIS A 116 -14.64 -5.24 -1.10
CA HIS A 116 -15.18 -3.93 -1.50
C HIS A 116 -15.53 -3.01 -0.32
N VAL A 117 -15.96 -3.56 0.82
CA VAL A 117 -16.44 -2.77 1.97
C VAL A 117 -15.42 -1.75 2.48
N GLY A 118 -14.15 -2.13 2.63
CA GLY A 118 -13.09 -1.27 3.18
C GLY A 118 -12.79 -0.05 2.29
N PRO A 119 -12.39 -0.25 1.02
CA PRO A 119 -12.14 0.85 0.08
C PRO A 119 -13.36 1.73 -0.14
N VAL A 120 -14.57 1.15 -0.23
CA VAL A 120 -15.81 1.93 -0.35
C VAL A 120 -16.05 2.79 0.88
N ASN A 121 -15.78 2.28 2.09
CA ASN A 121 -15.86 3.06 3.32
C ASN A 121 -14.94 4.29 3.27
N ILE A 122 -13.70 4.12 2.81
CA ILE A 122 -12.72 5.21 2.77
C ILE A 122 -13.06 6.23 1.68
N ILE A 123 -13.49 5.78 0.51
CA ILE A 123 -13.97 6.67 -0.56
C ILE A 123 -15.15 7.51 -0.08
N LYS A 124 -16.11 6.90 0.63
CA LYS A 124 -17.23 7.64 1.25
C LYS A 124 -16.78 8.57 2.37
N SER A 125 -15.72 8.20 3.08
CA SER A 125 -15.14 9.00 4.16
C SER A 125 -14.34 10.20 3.65
N PHE A 126 -14.03 10.29 2.35
CA PHE A 126 -13.20 11.37 1.78
C PHE A 126 -13.68 12.77 2.20
N PHE A 127 -14.99 13.02 2.13
CA PHE A 127 -15.60 14.30 2.52
C PHE A 127 -15.46 14.65 4.00
N SER A 128 -15.15 13.67 4.86
CA SER A 128 -14.98 13.92 6.30
C SER A 128 -13.65 14.60 6.63
N PHE A 129 -12.65 14.55 5.74
CA PHE A 129 -11.34 15.14 5.96
C PHE A 129 -10.85 16.03 4.81
N VAL A 130 -11.46 15.96 3.62
CA VAL A 130 -11.05 16.77 2.45
C VAL A 130 -12.23 17.53 1.87
N GLU A 131 -12.03 18.82 1.60
CA GLU A 131 -12.99 19.70 0.94
C GLU A 131 -12.60 19.81 -0.53
N THR A 132 -13.46 19.29 -1.41
CA THR A 132 -13.26 19.30 -2.85
C THR A 132 -14.01 20.45 -3.51
N LYS A 133 -13.46 20.99 -4.58
CA LYS A 133 -14.08 21.98 -5.46
C LYS A 133 -14.35 21.37 -6.84
N PRO A 134 -15.42 21.79 -7.56
CA PRO A 134 -15.71 21.26 -8.90
C PRO A 134 -14.59 21.44 -9.94
N PHE A 135 -13.71 22.42 -9.72
CA PHE A 135 -12.55 22.71 -10.58
C PHE A 135 -11.27 22.01 -10.12
N ASP A 136 -11.33 21.18 -9.07
CA ASP A 136 -10.13 20.47 -8.63
C ASP A 136 -9.70 19.43 -9.68
N ILE A 137 -8.40 19.44 -9.96
CA ILE A 137 -7.73 18.43 -10.77
C ILE A 137 -6.83 17.64 -9.83
N VAL A 138 -7.08 16.34 -9.74
CA VAL A 138 -6.36 15.43 -8.86
C VAL A 138 -5.14 14.86 -9.57
N GLY A 139 -3.99 14.96 -8.91
CA GLY A 139 -2.77 14.28 -9.29
C GLY A 139 -2.30 13.36 -8.18
N PHE A 140 -1.77 12.20 -8.52
CA PHE A 140 -1.24 11.29 -7.51
C PHE A 140 0.03 10.60 -7.96
N SER A 141 0.96 10.39 -7.02
CA SER A 141 2.28 9.83 -7.32
C SER A 141 2.39 8.32 -7.07
N PHE A 142 1.51 7.74 -6.25
CA PHE A 142 1.57 6.33 -5.87
C PHE A 142 1.57 5.38 -7.08
N PRO A 143 2.51 4.42 -7.14
CA PRO A 143 2.47 3.30 -8.08
C PRO A 143 1.19 2.48 -7.93
N PHE A 144 0.67 1.94 -9.03
CA PHE A 144 -0.58 1.16 -9.04
C PHE A 144 -0.48 -0.20 -8.33
N ILE A 145 0.75 -0.66 -8.09
CA ILE A 145 1.08 -1.81 -7.25
C ILE A 145 0.90 -1.54 -5.76
N PHE A 146 0.62 -0.29 -5.35
CA PHE A 146 0.33 0.10 -3.98
C PHE A 146 -1.13 0.51 -3.82
N ASP A 147 -1.71 0.19 -2.68
CA ASP A 147 -3.11 0.39 -2.38
C ASP A 147 -3.57 1.87 -2.29
N PRO A 148 -2.74 2.89 -1.93
CA PRO A 148 -3.12 4.29 -2.06
C PRO A 148 -3.50 4.71 -3.48
N PHE A 149 -3.01 4.03 -4.51
CA PHE A 149 -3.45 4.27 -5.89
C PHE A 149 -4.97 4.04 -6.04
N ILE A 150 -5.53 3.06 -5.34
CA ILE A 150 -6.96 2.73 -5.38
C ILE A 150 -7.78 3.87 -4.80
N PHE A 151 -7.35 4.39 -3.65
CA PHE A 151 -7.95 5.57 -3.04
C PHE A 151 -7.84 6.78 -3.97
N SER A 152 -6.67 7.01 -4.56
CA SER A 152 -6.49 8.16 -5.46
C SER A 152 -7.35 8.06 -6.72
N LEU A 153 -7.42 6.89 -7.36
CA LEU A 153 -8.20 6.67 -8.56
C LEU A 153 -9.70 6.66 -8.27
N LEU A 154 -10.16 5.73 -7.43
CA LEU A 154 -11.59 5.53 -7.18
C LEU A 154 -12.19 6.62 -6.29
N GLY A 155 -11.39 7.22 -5.40
CA GLY A 155 -11.78 8.41 -4.65
C GLY A 155 -12.07 9.57 -5.58
N SER A 156 -11.13 9.91 -6.47
CA SER A 156 -11.32 11.02 -7.43
C SER A 156 -12.51 10.78 -8.36
N LEU A 157 -12.61 9.60 -8.97
CA LEU A 157 -13.71 9.28 -9.88
C LEU A 157 -15.06 9.20 -9.16
N GLY A 158 -15.09 8.63 -7.95
CA GLY A 158 -16.30 8.52 -7.13
C GLY A 158 -16.88 9.87 -6.70
N LEU A 159 -16.04 10.90 -6.67
CA LEU A 159 -16.40 12.29 -6.35
C LEU A 159 -16.67 13.15 -7.59
N GLY A 160 -16.52 12.58 -8.79
CA GLY A 160 -16.70 13.31 -10.06
C GLY A 160 -15.57 14.29 -10.38
N LEU A 161 -14.37 14.11 -9.80
CA LEU A 161 -13.21 14.96 -10.03
C LEU A 161 -12.44 14.54 -11.29
N SER A 162 -11.75 15.51 -11.89
CA SER A 162 -10.83 15.25 -13.01
C SER A 162 -9.49 14.73 -12.49
N ILE A 163 -8.90 13.76 -13.19
CA ILE A 163 -7.56 13.24 -12.89
C ILE A 163 -6.60 13.69 -13.99
N SER A 164 -5.41 14.16 -13.62
CA SER A 164 -4.31 14.43 -14.55
C SER A 164 -3.14 13.47 -14.32
N LEU A 165 -2.56 12.98 -15.41
CA LEU A 165 -1.30 12.24 -15.37
C LEU A 165 -0.08 13.16 -15.15
N ASP A 166 -0.23 14.45 -15.47
CA ASP A 166 0.75 15.48 -15.14
C ASP A 166 0.41 16.12 -13.79
N ILE A 167 1.12 15.67 -12.75
CA ILE A 167 0.93 16.11 -11.36
C ILE A 167 1.19 17.61 -11.16
N LYS A 168 1.98 18.26 -12.05
CA LYS A 168 2.31 19.68 -11.92
C LYS A 168 1.14 20.61 -12.21
N GLN A 169 0.11 20.11 -12.89
CA GLN A 169 -1.10 20.86 -13.24
C GLN A 169 -2.24 20.68 -12.21
N CYS A 170 -1.98 19.96 -11.12
CA CYS A 170 -3.01 19.53 -10.18
C CYS A 170 -3.19 20.52 -9.02
N SER A 171 -4.44 20.67 -8.58
CA SER A 171 -4.79 21.48 -7.41
C SER A 171 -4.93 20.67 -6.13
N LEU A 172 -5.21 19.37 -6.27
CA LEU A 172 -5.25 18.39 -5.19
C LEU A 172 -4.22 17.31 -5.50
N ILE A 173 -3.26 17.13 -4.60
CA ILE A 173 -2.17 16.16 -4.79
C ILE A 173 -2.24 15.07 -3.72
N ILE A 174 -2.15 13.81 -4.14
CA ILE A 174 -2.10 12.64 -3.27
C ILE A 174 -0.77 11.91 -3.47
N CYS A 175 0.15 12.01 -2.53
CA CYS A 175 1.52 11.50 -2.70
C CYS A 175 2.19 11.10 -1.38
N THR A 176 3.46 10.69 -1.42
CA THR A 176 4.25 10.53 -0.20
C THR A 176 4.84 11.89 0.22
N PRO A 177 5.17 12.08 1.51
CA PRO A 177 5.83 13.29 1.98
C PRO A 177 7.11 13.67 1.21
N SER A 178 7.93 12.68 0.82
CA SER A 178 9.15 12.92 0.04
C SER A 178 8.84 13.53 -1.34
N ILE A 179 7.80 13.02 -2.03
CA ILE A 179 7.37 13.56 -3.32
C ILE A 179 6.74 14.94 -3.18
N ALA A 180 5.93 15.15 -2.14
CA ALA A 180 5.36 16.46 -1.84
C ALA A 180 6.45 17.51 -1.65
N SER A 181 7.48 17.20 -0.86
CA SER A 181 8.60 18.10 -0.60
C SER A 181 9.31 18.50 -1.91
N ALA A 182 9.60 17.52 -2.77
CA ALA A 182 10.22 17.78 -4.07
C ALA A 182 9.33 18.65 -4.99
N LEU A 183 8.02 18.41 -4.99
CA LEU A 183 7.05 19.20 -5.77
C LEU A 183 6.96 20.64 -5.27
N LEU A 184 6.90 20.86 -3.95
CA LEU A 184 6.77 22.19 -3.37
C LEU A 184 8.07 23.02 -3.46
N CYS A 185 9.23 22.38 -3.55
CA CYS A 185 10.49 23.08 -3.86
C CYS A 185 10.49 23.71 -5.26
N ASP A 186 9.77 23.12 -6.22
CA ASP A 186 9.60 23.68 -7.56
C ASP A 186 8.53 24.78 -7.55
N LYS A 187 8.98 26.04 -7.48
CA LYS A 187 8.12 27.24 -7.40
C LYS A 187 7.18 27.44 -8.61
N SER A 188 7.29 26.63 -9.66
CA SER A 188 6.31 26.61 -10.75
C SER A 188 4.98 25.95 -10.35
N ASN A 189 4.98 25.08 -9.33
CA ASN A 189 3.81 24.37 -8.83
C ASN A 189 2.96 25.23 -7.88
N LYS A 190 2.38 26.32 -8.40
CA LYS A 190 1.62 27.29 -7.59
C LYS A 190 0.15 26.94 -7.37
N ASN A 191 -0.34 25.91 -8.05
CA ASN A 191 -1.76 25.57 -8.07
C ASN A 191 -2.17 24.61 -6.94
N VAL A 192 -1.21 24.10 -6.16
CA VAL A 192 -1.46 23.11 -5.11
C VAL A 192 -2.22 23.77 -3.96
N ARG A 193 -3.53 23.50 -3.91
CA ARG A 193 -4.43 23.97 -2.86
C ARG A 193 -4.54 22.92 -1.74
N ALA A 194 -4.68 21.66 -2.13
CA ALA A 194 -4.87 20.55 -1.22
C ALA A 194 -3.74 19.53 -1.38
N LEU A 195 -3.15 19.11 -0.26
CA LEU A 195 -2.06 18.14 -0.23
C LEU A 195 -2.41 17.03 0.77
N LEU A 196 -2.59 15.82 0.24
CA LEU A 196 -2.86 14.61 1.00
C LEU A 196 -1.60 13.76 0.93
N VAL A 197 -0.90 13.61 2.04
CA VAL A 197 0.33 12.83 2.12
C VAL A 197 0.13 11.58 2.96
N GLY A 198 0.88 10.52 2.67
CA GLY A 198 0.88 9.33 3.50
C GLY A 198 1.93 8.32 3.08
N GLY A 199 2.04 7.26 3.87
CA GLY A 199 2.97 6.16 3.58
C GLY A 199 4.41 6.40 4.03
N GLU A 200 4.74 7.53 4.65
CA GLU A 200 6.05 7.80 5.28
C GLU A 200 5.85 8.68 6.53
N ALA A 201 6.91 8.86 7.31
CA ALA A 201 6.91 9.90 8.33
C ALA A 201 6.80 11.27 7.64
N CYS A 202 5.91 12.13 8.15
CA CYS A 202 5.71 13.44 7.56
C CYS A 202 6.68 14.47 8.19
N PRO A 203 7.48 15.19 7.39
CA PRO A 203 8.33 16.26 7.90
C PRO A 203 7.48 17.44 8.37
N GLN A 204 7.97 18.12 9.41
CA GLN A 204 7.36 19.34 9.92
C GLN A 204 7.44 20.46 8.87
N GLY A 205 6.40 21.29 8.82
CA GLY A 205 6.32 22.43 7.90
C GLY A 205 5.88 22.07 6.48
N LEU A 206 5.62 20.78 6.17
CA LEU A 206 5.11 20.38 4.84
C LEU A 206 3.70 20.91 4.54
N ASP A 207 2.96 21.25 5.59
CA ASP A 207 1.66 21.89 5.57
C ASP A 207 1.73 23.41 5.36
N GLU A 208 2.91 24.04 5.45
CA GLU A 208 3.06 25.48 5.29
C GLU A 208 2.64 25.95 3.89
N ASN A 209 1.82 26.99 3.84
CA ASN A 209 1.28 27.57 2.61
C ASN A 209 0.37 26.63 1.79
N ILE A 210 -0.05 25.51 2.36
CA ILE A 210 -1.07 24.65 1.79
C ILE A 210 -2.42 25.02 2.42
N PHE A 211 -3.42 25.34 1.58
CA PHE A 211 -4.75 25.69 2.06
C PHE A 211 -5.42 24.54 2.82
N GLN A 212 -5.23 23.32 2.34
CA GLN A 212 -5.76 22.12 2.97
C GLN A 212 -4.73 20.99 2.98
N PHE A 213 -4.27 20.62 4.16
CA PHE A 213 -3.28 19.56 4.34
C PHE A 213 -3.89 18.37 5.08
N CYS A 214 -3.58 17.15 4.64
CA CYS A 214 -3.92 15.94 5.35
C CYS A 214 -2.73 14.98 5.41
N ASN A 215 -2.30 14.62 6.62
CA ASN A 215 -1.41 13.49 6.85
C ASN A 215 -2.26 12.23 7.09
N LEU A 216 -2.13 11.27 6.17
CA LEU A 216 -2.93 10.06 6.09
C LEU A 216 -2.09 8.86 6.53
N TYR A 217 -2.70 7.99 7.32
CA TYR A 217 -2.05 6.78 7.80
C TYR A 217 -2.96 5.57 7.65
N GLY A 218 -2.37 4.46 7.22
CA GLY A 218 -2.99 3.15 7.21
C GLY A 218 -2.01 2.12 6.64
N PRO A 219 -1.95 0.90 7.21
CA PRO A 219 -1.33 -0.24 6.55
C PRO A 219 -2.27 -0.85 5.50
N THR A 220 -1.69 -1.59 4.55
CA THR A 220 -2.46 -2.29 3.50
C THR A 220 -3.50 -3.26 4.06
N GLU A 221 -3.20 -3.87 5.21
CA GLU A 221 -4.06 -4.82 5.94
C GLU A 221 -5.35 -4.22 6.51
N VAL A 222 -5.50 -2.89 6.48
CA VAL A 222 -6.74 -2.22 6.89
C VAL A 222 -7.36 -1.38 5.77
N SER A 223 -7.16 -1.85 4.54
CA SER A 223 -7.73 -1.27 3.33
C SER A 223 -7.29 0.17 3.06
N ILE A 224 -5.99 0.46 2.94
CA ILE A 224 -5.44 1.78 2.56
C ILE A 224 -5.27 2.76 3.72
N LEU A 225 -6.37 3.24 4.31
CA LEU A 225 -6.36 4.33 5.29
C LEU A 225 -7.16 3.99 6.55
N ALA A 226 -6.57 4.28 7.70
CA ALA A 226 -7.20 4.13 9.01
C ALA A 226 -7.46 5.48 9.68
N THR A 227 -6.53 6.43 9.55
CA THR A 227 -6.59 7.71 10.26
C THR A 227 -6.20 8.88 9.36
N SER A 228 -6.65 10.08 9.73
CA SER A 228 -6.23 11.33 9.09
C SER A 228 -5.98 12.43 10.11
N SER A 229 -4.98 13.25 9.83
CA SER A 229 -4.61 14.45 10.58
C SER A 229 -4.51 15.66 9.66
N ASN A 230 -4.80 16.85 10.18
CA ASN A 230 -4.51 18.11 9.50
C ASN A 230 -3.12 18.67 9.87
N SER A 231 -2.28 17.89 10.53
CA SER A 231 -0.93 18.27 10.96
C SER A 231 0.11 17.22 10.56
N PRO A 232 1.34 17.61 10.19
CA PRO A 232 2.43 16.66 9.97
C PRO A 232 2.87 15.94 11.26
N SER A 233 2.53 16.47 12.44
CA SER A 233 2.99 15.96 13.74
C SER A 233 2.24 14.72 14.24
N THR A 234 1.06 14.44 13.68
CA THR A 234 0.20 13.37 14.16
C THR A 234 -0.29 12.55 12.96
N ILE A 235 -0.69 11.31 13.21
CA ILE A 235 -1.46 10.50 12.24
C ILE A 235 -2.97 10.69 12.46
N GLY A 236 -3.35 11.45 13.49
CA GLY A 236 -4.67 12.04 13.64
C GLY A 236 -5.70 11.11 14.24
N ARG A 237 -6.96 11.22 13.79
CA ARG A 237 -8.09 10.48 14.36
C ARG A 237 -8.56 9.36 13.42
N PRO A 238 -9.21 8.31 13.94
CA PRO A 238 -9.79 7.26 13.12
C PRO A 238 -10.80 7.82 12.12
N LEU A 239 -10.76 7.29 10.90
CA LEU A 239 -11.78 7.54 9.89
C LEU A 239 -13.13 6.90 10.31
N PRO A 240 -14.26 7.31 9.70
CA PRO A 240 -15.55 6.66 9.93
C PRO A 240 -15.47 5.14 9.82
N ASN A 241 -16.11 4.44 10.77
CA ASN A 241 -16.15 2.97 10.86
C ASN A 241 -14.77 2.28 11.05
N VAL A 242 -13.74 3.03 11.44
CA VAL A 242 -12.43 2.51 11.84
C VAL A 242 -12.28 2.63 13.36
N LEU A 243 -11.73 1.59 13.98
CA LEU A 243 -11.44 1.54 15.42
C LEU A 243 -9.92 1.52 15.59
N CYS A 244 -9.40 2.28 16.56
CA CYS A 244 -7.98 2.29 16.88
C CYS A 244 -7.78 2.10 18.38
N TYR A 245 -7.01 1.08 18.74
CA TYR A 245 -6.67 0.74 20.10
C TYR A 245 -5.16 0.89 20.29
N VAL A 246 -4.76 1.55 21.38
CA VAL A 246 -3.36 1.59 21.80
C VAL A 246 -3.23 0.61 22.94
N VAL A 247 -2.48 -0.46 22.72
CA VAL A 247 -2.39 -1.58 23.66
C VAL A 247 -0.98 -1.80 24.14
N HIS A 248 -0.84 -2.36 25.34
CA HIS A 248 0.46 -2.78 25.85
C HIS A 248 0.97 -3.98 25.04
N PRO A 249 2.22 -3.95 24.54
CA PRO A 249 2.71 -4.96 23.60
C PRO A 249 2.81 -6.38 24.20
N ASP A 250 3.00 -6.50 25.52
CA ASP A 250 3.21 -7.80 26.17
C ASP A 250 1.91 -8.55 26.48
N ASP A 251 0.85 -7.85 26.89
CA ASP A 251 -0.40 -8.47 27.40
C ASP A 251 -1.66 -8.07 26.62
N GLY A 252 -1.56 -7.12 25.68
CA GLY A 252 -2.69 -6.66 24.86
C GLY A 252 -3.71 -5.80 25.61
N SER A 253 -3.44 -5.35 26.84
CA SER A 253 -4.33 -4.48 27.60
C SER A 253 -4.34 -3.04 27.06
N LEU A 254 -5.46 -2.31 27.20
CA LEU A 254 -5.54 -0.92 26.73
C LEU A 254 -4.60 0.01 27.52
N CYS A 255 -3.78 0.79 26.80
CA CYS A 255 -2.96 1.83 27.40
C CYS A 255 -3.81 3.07 27.77
N PRO A 256 -3.57 3.72 28.92
CA PRO A 256 -4.14 5.02 29.22
C PRO A 256 -3.72 6.10 28.20
N PRO A 257 -4.52 7.18 28.02
CA PRO A 257 -4.13 8.31 27.17
C PRO A 257 -2.74 8.87 27.53
N GLY A 258 -1.93 9.21 26.54
CA GLY A 258 -0.56 9.69 26.72
C GLY A 258 0.51 8.60 26.84
N VAL A 259 0.14 7.36 27.20
CA VAL A 259 1.06 6.22 27.29
C VAL A 259 1.26 5.60 25.90
N SER A 260 2.51 5.26 25.55
CA SER A 260 2.82 4.62 24.28
C SER A 260 2.55 3.11 24.31
N GLY A 261 1.97 2.58 23.24
CA GLY A 261 1.70 1.16 23.04
C GLY A 261 1.72 0.77 21.56
N GLU A 262 1.38 -0.48 21.25
CA GLU A 262 1.15 -0.96 19.89
C GLU A 262 -0.22 -0.50 19.39
N LEU A 263 -0.28 -0.04 18.14
CA LEU A 263 -1.55 0.28 17.48
C LEU A 263 -2.21 -1.00 16.95
N TRP A 264 -3.40 -1.31 17.42
CA TRP A 264 -4.28 -2.30 16.80
C TRP A 264 -5.47 -1.60 16.15
N ILE A 265 -5.82 -2.04 14.94
CA ILE A 265 -6.84 -1.38 14.13
C ILE A 265 -7.98 -2.35 13.83
N GLY A 266 -9.20 -1.96 14.20
CA GLY A 266 -10.43 -2.69 13.94
C GLY A 266 -11.37 -1.96 12.99
N GLY A 267 -12.57 -2.52 12.81
CA GLY A 267 -13.63 -1.95 12.00
C GLY A 267 -13.67 -2.45 10.57
N VAL A 268 -14.47 -1.80 9.74
CA VAL A 268 -14.85 -2.32 8.40
C VAL A 268 -13.70 -2.36 7.39
N GLY A 269 -12.59 -1.69 7.69
CA GLY A 269 -11.38 -1.66 6.86
C GLY A 269 -10.49 -2.90 7.00
N VAL A 270 -10.64 -3.69 8.06
CA VAL A 270 -9.78 -4.86 8.31
C VAL A 270 -9.92 -5.88 7.17
N SER A 271 -8.80 -6.15 6.49
CA SER A 271 -8.75 -7.03 5.33
C SER A 271 -9.03 -8.49 5.70
N ILE A 272 -9.25 -9.35 4.71
CA ILE A 272 -9.52 -10.78 4.95
C ILE A 272 -8.33 -11.44 5.64
N GLY A 273 -7.12 -11.06 5.22
CA GLY A 273 -5.88 -11.65 5.65
C GLY A 273 -4.88 -11.76 4.51
N TYR A 274 -3.94 -12.68 4.68
CA TYR A 274 -2.89 -12.96 3.72
C TYR A 274 -3.22 -14.20 2.89
N ASN A 275 -3.19 -14.07 1.57
CA ASN A 275 -3.41 -15.15 0.61
C ASN A 275 -2.45 -16.32 0.89
N ASN A 276 -2.98 -17.55 0.96
CA ASN A 276 -2.23 -18.78 1.23
C ASN A 276 -1.29 -18.73 2.46
N ARG A 277 -1.64 -17.92 3.47
CA ARG A 277 -0.86 -17.77 4.73
C ARG A 277 -1.79 -17.79 5.96
N PRO A 278 -2.48 -18.91 6.26
CA PRO A 278 -3.45 -18.97 7.35
C PRO A 278 -2.82 -18.73 8.73
N GLU A 279 -1.62 -19.26 8.99
CA GLU A 279 -0.92 -19.08 10.27
C GLU A 279 -0.57 -17.61 10.53
N LEU A 280 0.04 -16.94 9.56
CA LEU A 280 0.37 -15.51 9.65
C LEU A 280 -0.91 -14.66 9.73
N THR A 281 -1.97 -15.07 9.04
CA THR A 281 -3.28 -14.40 9.13
C THR A 281 -3.83 -14.50 10.56
N ALA A 282 -3.83 -15.69 11.16
CA ALA A 282 -4.29 -15.87 12.53
C ALA A 282 -3.43 -15.12 13.56
N GLU A 283 -2.12 -14.98 13.30
CA GLU A 283 -1.21 -14.22 14.15
C GLU A 283 -1.50 -12.70 14.12
N LYS A 284 -1.76 -12.15 12.93
CA LYS A 284 -1.89 -10.70 12.72
C LYS A 284 -3.34 -10.18 12.77
N PHE A 285 -4.31 -11.02 12.44
CA PHE A 285 -5.74 -10.68 12.38
C PHE A 285 -6.49 -11.50 13.42
N ILE A 286 -6.60 -10.96 14.63
CA ILE A 286 -7.21 -11.65 15.76
C ILE A 286 -8.68 -11.19 15.94
N PRO A 287 -9.53 -11.98 16.61
CA PRO A 287 -10.82 -11.50 17.09
C PRO A 287 -10.64 -10.22 17.91
N ASP A 288 -11.53 -9.25 17.72
CA ASP A 288 -11.49 -7.99 18.48
C ASP A 288 -11.80 -8.25 19.96
N PRO A 289 -10.82 -8.14 20.87
CA PRO A 289 -11.04 -8.43 22.29
C PRO A 289 -11.78 -7.29 23.00
N PHE A 290 -11.93 -6.13 22.35
CA PHE A 290 -12.60 -4.96 22.89
C PHE A 290 -14.02 -4.80 22.38
N ASN A 291 -14.46 -5.69 21.50
CA ASN A 291 -15.82 -5.67 20.98
C ASN A 291 -16.82 -6.02 22.09
N THR A 292 -17.67 -5.06 22.42
CA THR A 292 -18.72 -5.22 23.44
C THR A 292 -20.02 -5.77 22.88
N ASP A 293 -20.18 -5.82 21.56
CA ASP A 293 -21.38 -6.36 20.90
C ASP A 293 -21.09 -7.75 20.34
N SER A 294 -21.53 -8.78 21.08
CA SER A 294 -21.36 -10.17 20.69
C SER A 294 -22.17 -10.59 19.45
N SER A 295 -23.07 -9.73 18.94
CA SER A 295 -23.83 -10.00 17.71
C SER A 295 -23.07 -9.66 16.43
N VAL A 296 -21.94 -8.94 16.55
CA VAL A 296 -21.08 -8.55 15.43
C VAL A 296 -19.74 -9.25 15.60
N GLU A 297 -19.32 -10.04 14.62
CA GLU A 297 -17.95 -10.56 14.60
C GLU A 297 -16.99 -9.44 14.17
N GLY A 298 -16.17 -8.97 15.12
CA GLY A 298 -15.11 -7.99 14.89
C GLY A 298 -13.73 -8.65 14.85
N ARG A 299 -12.84 -8.11 14.02
CA ARG A 299 -11.41 -8.45 14.05
C ARG A 299 -10.59 -7.18 14.18
N VAL A 300 -9.39 -7.32 14.73
CA VAL A 300 -8.36 -6.28 14.76
C VAL A 300 -7.11 -6.77 14.05
N TYR A 301 -6.43 -5.86 13.35
CA TYR A 301 -5.12 -6.08 12.77
C TYR A 301 -4.04 -5.49 13.69
N LYS A 302 -3.04 -6.30 14.03
CA LYS A 302 -1.86 -5.92 14.82
C LYS A 302 -0.82 -5.26 13.92
N THR A 303 -0.62 -3.95 14.06
CA THR A 303 0.17 -3.19 13.09
C THR A 303 1.69 -3.31 13.27
N GLY A 304 2.17 -3.60 14.49
CA GLY A 304 3.56 -3.43 14.90
C GLY A 304 4.00 -1.97 15.07
N ASP A 305 3.12 -0.99 14.84
CA ASP A 305 3.43 0.43 14.97
C ASP A 305 3.30 0.89 16.43
N ARG A 306 4.28 1.66 16.89
CA ARG A 306 4.29 2.28 18.22
C ARG A 306 3.66 3.65 18.13
N VAL A 307 2.61 3.87 18.92
CA VAL A 307 1.84 5.13 18.93
C VAL A 307 1.45 5.54 20.35
N ARG A 308 0.90 6.75 20.50
CA ARG A 308 0.17 7.17 21.70
C ARG A 308 -0.93 8.17 21.35
N TRP A 309 -1.94 8.29 22.20
CA TRP A 309 -2.90 9.40 22.16
C TRP A 309 -2.29 10.66 22.77
N ASN A 310 -2.44 11.82 22.12
CA ASN A 310 -2.14 13.12 22.71
C ASN A 310 -3.36 13.70 23.46
N SER A 311 -3.20 14.88 24.07
CA SER A 311 -4.27 15.57 24.81
C SER A 311 -5.46 15.99 23.94
N ASP A 312 -5.23 16.14 22.63
CA ASP A 312 -6.26 16.52 21.66
C ASP A 312 -7.02 15.30 21.13
N GLY A 313 -6.70 14.09 21.60
CA GLY A 313 -7.33 12.86 21.13
C GLY A 313 -6.90 12.49 19.70
N GLU A 314 -5.66 12.80 19.33
CA GLU A 314 -5.03 12.37 18.09
C GLU A 314 -3.91 11.36 18.36
N LEU A 315 -3.70 10.44 17.43
CA LEU A 315 -2.60 9.48 17.48
C LEU A 315 -1.31 10.12 16.99
N VAL A 316 -0.26 9.97 17.79
CA VAL A 316 1.12 10.34 17.44
C VAL A 316 1.89 9.07 17.12
N PHE A 317 2.48 9.02 15.93
CA PHE A 317 3.36 7.93 15.52
C PHE A 317 4.75 8.08 16.14
N LEU A 318 5.29 7.02 16.74
CA LEU A 318 6.55 7.02 17.49
C LEU A 318 7.60 6.04 16.92
N GLY A 319 7.28 5.34 15.82
CA GLY A 319 8.12 4.33 15.20
C GLY A 319 7.48 2.96 15.18
N ARG A 320 8.30 1.91 15.08
CA ARG A 320 7.85 0.51 15.04
C ARG A 320 8.48 -0.30 16.16
N PHE A 321 7.78 -1.34 16.59
CA PHE A 321 8.33 -2.36 17.49
C PHE A 321 9.15 -3.42 16.77
N ASP A 322 8.92 -3.61 15.47
CA ASP A 322 9.65 -4.55 14.61
C ASP A 322 10.71 -3.85 13.74
N HIS A 323 11.36 -4.62 12.86
CA HIS A 323 12.43 -4.15 11.97
C HIS A 323 11.93 -3.63 10.61
N GLN A 324 10.63 -3.48 10.43
CA GLN A 324 10.09 -2.99 9.17
C GLN A 324 10.34 -1.48 9.03
N VAL A 325 10.59 -1.03 7.80
CA VAL A 325 10.84 0.40 7.51
C VAL A 325 10.00 0.86 6.32
N LYS A 326 9.82 2.18 6.21
CA LYS A 326 9.27 2.83 5.01
C LYS A 326 10.34 3.73 4.40
N VAL A 327 10.72 3.48 3.15
CA VAL A 327 11.72 4.27 2.42
C VAL A 327 11.13 4.65 1.06
N ASN A 328 11.06 5.94 0.73
CA ASN A 328 10.42 6.45 -0.50
C ASN A 328 8.98 5.96 -0.71
N GLY A 329 8.24 5.73 0.38
CA GLY A 329 6.89 5.17 0.39
C GLY A 329 6.81 3.65 0.25
N TYR A 330 7.95 2.96 0.08
CA TYR A 330 8.01 1.51 -0.01
C TYR A 330 8.08 0.92 1.38
N ARG A 331 7.13 0.03 1.70
CA ARG A 331 7.17 -0.80 2.91
C ARG A 331 8.16 -1.94 2.70
N ILE A 332 9.28 -1.88 3.41
CA ILE A 332 10.42 -2.79 3.23
C ILE A 332 10.63 -3.58 4.52
N GLU A 333 10.67 -4.89 4.38
CA GLU A 333 11.13 -5.80 5.43
C GLU A 333 12.64 -5.97 5.26
N LEU A 334 13.46 -5.41 6.15
CA LEU A 334 14.92 -5.48 6.02
C LEU A 334 15.42 -6.94 5.97
N GLY A 335 14.74 -7.83 6.68
CA GLY A 335 15.00 -9.27 6.65
C GLY A 335 14.81 -9.93 5.27
N GLU A 336 13.89 -9.44 4.43
CA GLU A 336 13.72 -9.95 3.05
C GLU A 336 14.97 -9.71 2.21
N ILE A 337 15.53 -8.50 2.32
CA ILE A 337 16.75 -8.13 1.59
C ILE A 337 17.94 -8.92 2.13
N GLN A 338 18.06 -9.05 3.46
CA GLN A 338 19.12 -9.86 4.08
C GLN A 338 19.07 -11.32 3.59
N ALA A 339 17.89 -11.94 3.64
CA ALA A 339 17.71 -13.32 3.21
C ALA A 339 18.02 -13.53 1.71
N GLU A 340 17.78 -12.52 0.86
CA GLU A 340 18.13 -12.61 -0.56
C GLU A 340 19.63 -12.39 -0.82
N LEU A 341 20.28 -11.50 -0.07
CA LEU A 341 21.72 -11.29 -0.12
C LEU A 341 22.49 -12.54 0.33
N GLU A 342 22.00 -13.23 1.36
CA GLU A 342 22.60 -14.47 1.89
C GLU A 342 22.48 -15.66 0.93
N LYS A 343 21.65 -15.59 -0.11
CA LYS A 343 21.61 -16.61 -1.18
C LYS A 343 22.73 -16.43 -2.21
N GLN A 344 23.41 -15.28 -2.24
CA GLN A 344 24.45 -15.00 -3.22
C GLN A 344 25.75 -15.75 -2.87
N ALA A 345 26.42 -16.28 -3.88
CA ALA A 345 27.68 -16.99 -3.70
C ALA A 345 28.74 -16.08 -3.05
N GLY A 346 29.39 -16.57 -1.99
CA GLY A 346 30.41 -15.83 -1.27
C GLY A 346 29.88 -14.93 -0.14
N VAL A 347 28.58 -14.85 0.09
CA VAL A 347 27.99 -14.14 1.25
C VAL A 347 27.69 -15.15 2.35
N SER A 348 28.31 -14.98 3.53
CA SER A 348 28.06 -15.82 4.72
C SER A 348 27.16 -15.16 5.77
N GLY A 349 26.76 -13.91 5.54
CA GLY A 349 25.81 -13.18 6.38
C GLY A 349 25.57 -11.77 5.86
N ALA A 350 24.39 -11.21 6.09
CA ALA A 350 24.05 -9.85 5.70
C ALA A 350 23.25 -9.11 6.77
N VAL A 351 23.54 -7.82 6.96
CA VAL A 351 22.73 -6.89 7.77
C VAL A 351 22.34 -5.71 6.89
N VAL A 352 21.05 -5.39 6.84
CA VAL A 352 20.53 -4.27 6.06
C VAL A 352 19.92 -3.27 7.02
N MET A 353 20.23 -1.99 6.84
CA MET A 353 19.72 -0.89 7.64
C MET A 353 19.37 0.32 6.79
N VAL A 354 18.61 1.25 7.36
CA VAL A 354 18.37 2.57 6.75
C VAL A 354 19.40 3.56 7.30
N TYR A 355 20.12 4.21 6.40
CA TYR A 355 21.04 5.30 6.72
C TYR A 355 20.83 6.44 5.73
N GLU A 356 20.55 7.65 6.23
CA GLU A 356 20.27 8.84 5.40
C GLU A 356 19.23 8.56 4.28
N GLU A 357 18.08 8.00 4.67
CA GLU A 357 16.96 7.66 3.76
C GLU A 357 17.31 6.65 2.65
N LYS A 358 18.43 5.94 2.77
CA LYS A 358 18.87 4.89 1.84
C LYS A 358 19.02 3.57 2.57
N LEU A 359 18.78 2.48 1.84
CA LEU A 359 19.15 1.15 2.30
C LEU A 359 20.66 0.95 2.14
N VAL A 360 21.31 0.55 3.22
CA VAL A 360 22.72 0.16 3.25
C VAL A 360 22.81 -1.28 3.72
N ALA A 361 23.50 -2.10 2.94
CA ALA A 361 23.74 -3.51 3.26
C ALA A 361 25.22 -3.73 3.60
N TYR A 362 25.47 -4.36 4.74
CA TYR A 362 26.78 -4.87 5.13
C TYR A 362 26.78 -6.38 4.93
N VAL A 363 27.74 -6.89 4.14
CA VAL A 363 27.85 -8.32 3.80
C VAL A 363 29.16 -8.88 4.34
N MET A 364 29.10 -10.09 4.90
CA MET A 364 30.28 -10.84 5.31
C MET A 364 30.68 -11.81 4.20
N SER A 365 31.96 -11.79 3.81
CA SER A 365 32.50 -12.74 2.83
C SER A 365 32.69 -14.12 3.45
N ALA A 366 32.37 -15.16 2.70
CA ALA A 366 32.62 -16.55 3.05
C ALA A 366 34.11 -16.95 2.94
N GLU A 367 34.99 -16.05 2.50
CA GLU A 367 36.44 -16.32 2.50
C GLU A 367 36.99 -16.40 3.93
N ALA A 368 37.49 -17.57 4.28
CA ALA A 368 38.23 -17.80 5.50
C ALA A 368 39.40 -16.80 5.59
N SER A 369 39.54 -16.16 6.74
CA SER A 369 40.69 -15.31 7.07
C SER A 369 41.98 -16.15 7.08
N SER A 370 42.55 -16.44 5.91
CA SER A 370 43.88 -17.03 5.78
C SER A 370 44.94 -15.93 5.86
N ASN A 371 45.02 -15.26 7.00
CA ASN A 371 46.23 -14.55 7.40
C ASN A 371 46.66 -15.13 8.76
N VAL A 372 47.14 -16.37 8.72
CA VAL A 372 48.07 -16.86 9.73
C VAL A 372 49.33 -16.02 9.55
N VAL A 373 49.54 -15.07 10.44
CA VAL A 373 50.84 -14.44 10.62
C VAL A 373 51.79 -15.55 11.04
N SER A 374 52.63 -16.02 10.12
CA SER A 374 53.78 -16.85 10.45
C SER A 374 54.76 -15.99 11.24
N GLU A 375 54.80 -16.19 12.55
CA GLU A 375 56.01 -15.95 13.31
C GLU A 375 57.08 -16.93 12.80
N GLU A 376 58.12 -16.42 12.14
CA GLU A 376 59.39 -17.12 12.01
C GLU A 376 60.53 -16.18 12.45
N SER A 377 61.08 -16.56 13.62
CA SER A 377 62.45 -16.44 14.16
C SER A 377 63.26 -15.16 13.94
#